data_AF-A0A497D1G1-F1
#
_entry.id   AF-A0A497D1G1-F1
#
_cell.length_a   1.000
_cell.length_b   1.000
_cell.length_c   1.000
_cell.angle_alpha   90.00
_cell.angle_beta   90.00
_cell.angle_gamma   90.00
#
_symmetry.space_group_name_H-M   'P 1'
#
loop_
_entity.id
_entity.type
_entity.pdbx_description
1 polymer ?
#
loop_
_entity_poly.entity_id
_entity_poly.type
_entity_poly.pdbx_seq_one_letter_code
_entity_poly.pdbx_strand_id
1 'polypeptide(L)'
;MRYSASVYFFRLLITIVFLTGTTKVIVAQNDTRLQLNAEKWADSVYKSLTVDERIAQLIFVRANYSGKPYLEEAGQFISRYNIGGVVFFKSDPVAQAVQTNKWNALAKTPLFVAMDAEWGLGMRLNHTVKYPLQMTLGAIDNQAYIYRMGAEIGEQCQRMGIHINLAPVVDVNNNPANPVIGMRSFGEDPESVSLKAYQYMKGMQDAGIIACAKHFPGHGNTNTDSHLDLPVIKASKKELRNVELVPFQYLIDKGVSPVMTAHLSVPAQITKRTGQPPSRKRS
;
A
#
# COMPACT_ATOMS: atom_id res chain seq x y z
N MET A 1 43.43 -17.50 -48.01
CA MET A 1 42.76 -18.73 -47.52
C MET A 1 42.33 -18.50 -46.07
N ARG A 2 41.02 -18.46 -45.82
CA ARG A 2 40.30 -18.79 -44.57
C ARG A 2 40.58 -18.00 -43.27
N TYR A 3 40.09 -16.77 -43.15
CA TYR A 3 39.65 -16.20 -41.85
C TYR A 3 38.62 -15.07 -42.10
N SER A 4 37.33 -15.40 -42.25
CA SER A 4 36.28 -14.36 -42.27
C SER A 4 34.86 -14.87 -41.93
N ALA A 5 34.61 -16.18 -41.89
CA ALA A 5 33.27 -16.69 -41.60
C ALA A 5 32.96 -16.87 -40.10
N SER A 6 33.96 -16.96 -39.22
CA SER A 6 33.75 -17.37 -37.82
C SER A 6 33.41 -16.22 -36.85
N VAL A 7 33.69 -14.96 -37.20
CA VAL A 7 33.44 -13.80 -36.31
C VAL A 7 32.02 -13.26 -36.46
N TYR A 8 31.43 -13.37 -37.66
CA TYR A 8 30.05 -12.94 -37.89
C TYR A 8 29.02 -13.90 -37.28
N PHE A 9 29.30 -15.20 -37.27
CA PHE A 9 28.41 -16.19 -36.64
C PHE A 9 28.34 -16.03 -35.11
N PHE A 10 29.46 -15.66 -34.47
CA PHE A 10 29.51 -15.46 -33.03
C PHE A 10 28.85 -14.14 -32.58
N ARG A 11 28.89 -13.09 -33.41
CA ARG A 11 28.15 -11.84 -33.14
C ARG A 11 26.64 -11.99 -33.34
N LEU A 12 26.20 -12.79 -34.31
CA LEU A 12 24.77 -13.03 -34.54
C LEU A 12 24.13 -13.86 -33.40
N LEU A 13 24.86 -14.81 -32.81
CA LEU A 13 24.36 -15.61 -31.69
C LEU A 13 24.18 -14.78 -30.40
N ILE A 14 25.07 -13.82 -30.12
CA ILE A 14 24.97 -12.96 -28.94
C ILE A 14 23.85 -11.93 -29.08
N THR A 15 23.56 -11.43 -30.29
CA THR A 15 22.42 -10.54 -30.52
C THR A 15 21.06 -11.26 -30.42
N ILE A 16 20.99 -12.55 -30.78
CA ILE A 16 19.73 -13.32 -30.66
C ILE A 16 19.45 -13.70 -29.19
N VAL A 17 20.46 -13.96 -28.37
CA VAL A 17 20.27 -14.27 -26.93
C VAL A 17 19.83 -13.05 -26.12
N PHE A 18 20.12 -11.82 -26.58
CA PHE A 18 19.61 -10.60 -25.93
C PHE A 18 18.19 -10.20 -26.34
N LEU A 19 17.62 -10.76 -27.42
CA LEU A 19 16.25 -10.46 -27.85
C LEU A 19 15.17 -11.38 -27.23
N THR A 20 15.55 -12.47 -26.56
CA THR A 20 14.58 -13.41 -25.96
C THR A 20 14.48 -13.30 -24.43
N GLY A 21 15.13 -12.32 -23.82
CA GLY A 21 15.30 -12.23 -22.36
C GLY A 21 14.33 -11.32 -21.59
N THR A 22 13.42 -10.59 -22.24
CA THR A 22 12.64 -9.54 -21.57
C THR A 22 11.15 -9.58 -21.90
N THR A 23 10.43 -10.59 -21.44
CA THR A 23 8.96 -10.54 -21.34
C THR A 23 8.39 -11.16 -20.05
N LYS A 24 9.22 -11.43 -19.03
CA LYS A 24 8.75 -11.96 -17.73
C LYS A 24 8.38 -10.89 -16.69
N VAL A 25 8.01 -9.69 -17.14
CA VAL A 25 7.50 -8.64 -16.25
C VAL A 25 6.22 -8.13 -16.91
N ILE A 26 5.15 -7.99 -16.14
CA ILE A 26 3.73 -7.75 -16.54
C ILE A 26 2.87 -9.02 -16.70
N VAL A 27 2.93 -10.01 -15.78
CA VAL A 27 1.84 -11.02 -15.69
C VAL A 27 1.65 -11.59 -14.27
N ALA A 28 1.77 -10.80 -13.21
CA ALA A 28 1.34 -11.30 -11.89
C ALA A 28 -0.20 -11.31 -11.75
N GLN A 29 -0.91 -10.41 -12.45
CA GLN A 29 -2.37 -10.26 -12.37
C GLN A 29 -3.14 -10.77 -13.60
N ASN A 30 -2.46 -11.13 -14.70
CA ASN A 30 -3.10 -11.57 -15.95
C ASN A 30 -2.84 -13.04 -16.31
N ASP A 31 -2.15 -13.80 -15.45
CA ASP A 31 -2.00 -15.23 -15.66
C ASP A 31 -3.27 -15.88 -15.14
N THR A 32 -4.20 -16.13 -16.07
CA THR A 32 -5.51 -16.71 -15.80
C THR A 32 -5.41 -18.00 -14.99
N ARG A 33 -4.30 -18.75 -15.12
CA ARG A 33 -4.07 -19.98 -14.36
C ARG A 33 -3.63 -19.69 -12.92
N LEU A 34 -2.75 -18.73 -12.70
CA LEU A 34 -2.39 -18.30 -11.34
C LEU A 34 -3.62 -17.72 -10.62
N GLN A 35 -4.40 -16.92 -11.32
CA GLN A 35 -5.64 -16.35 -10.78
C GLN A 35 -6.66 -17.44 -10.44
N LEU A 36 -6.90 -18.40 -11.34
CA LEU A 36 -7.81 -19.52 -11.08
C LEU A 36 -7.35 -20.38 -9.89
N ASN A 37 -6.05 -20.61 -9.75
CA ASN A 37 -5.50 -21.35 -8.61
C ASN A 37 -5.65 -20.56 -7.30
N ALA A 38 -5.41 -19.25 -7.34
CA ALA A 38 -5.59 -18.36 -6.18
C ALA A 38 -7.08 -18.32 -5.74
N GLU A 39 -8.01 -18.21 -6.69
CA GLU A 39 -9.45 -18.25 -6.43
C GLU A 39 -9.86 -19.59 -5.80
N LYS A 40 -9.42 -20.72 -6.36
CA LYS A 40 -9.70 -22.06 -5.80
C LYS A 40 -9.15 -22.22 -4.39
N TRP A 41 -7.93 -21.74 -4.14
CA TRP A 41 -7.34 -21.78 -2.81
C TRP A 41 -8.10 -20.90 -1.82
N ALA A 42 -8.41 -19.66 -2.21
CA ALA A 42 -9.17 -18.72 -1.37
C ALA A 42 -10.54 -19.28 -1.01
N ASP A 43 -11.25 -19.85 -2.00
CA ASP A 43 -12.54 -20.53 -1.80
C ASP A 43 -12.42 -21.72 -0.84
N SER A 44 -11.37 -22.53 -0.99
CA SER A 44 -11.11 -23.68 -0.12
C SER A 44 -10.87 -23.24 1.32
N VAL A 45 -10.04 -22.21 1.52
CA VAL A 45 -9.78 -21.65 2.85
C VAL A 45 -11.08 -21.09 3.41
N TYR A 46 -11.78 -20.21 2.70
CA TYR A 46 -13.03 -19.59 3.16
C TYR A 46 -14.09 -20.62 3.59
N LYS A 47 -14.26 -21.69 2.80
CA LYS A 47 -15.21 -22.77 3.09
C LYS A 47 -14.84 -23.59 4.33
N SER A 48 -13.54 -23.68 4.67
CA SER A 48 -13.07 -24.35 5.89
C SER A 48 -13.23 -23.53 7.18
N LEU A 49 -13.34 -22.20 7.07
CA LEU A 49 -13.43 -21.31 8.23
C LEU A 49 -14.82 -21.33 8.88
N THR A 50 -14.83 -21.29 10.20
CA THR A 50 -16.04 -20.96 10.98
C THR A 50 -16.47 -19.51 10.75
N VAL A 51 -17.69 -19.13 11.15
CA VAL A 51 -18.15 -17.73 11.05
C VAL A 51 -17.25 -16.79 11.87
N ASP A 52 -16.86 -17.20 13.07
CA ASP A 52 -15.98 -16.39 13.93
C ASP A 52 -14.60 -16.20 13.30
N GLU A 53 -14.02 -17.24 12.70
CA GLU A 53 -12.75 -17.13 11.98
C GLU A 53 -12.89 -16.25 10.72
N ARG A 54 -14.01 -16.32 9.99
CA ARG A 54 -14.27 -15.39 8.87
C ARG A 54 -14.35 -13.93 9.33
N ILE A 55 -14.94 -13.67 10.48
CA ILE A 55 -14.96 -12.33 11.09
C ILE A 55 -13.53 -11.92 11.49
N ALA A 56 -12.79 -12.82 12.13
CA ALA A 56 -11.41 -12.57 12.56
C ALA A 56 -10.47 -12.27 11.37
N GLN A 57 -10.68 -12.89 10.21
CA GLN A 57 -9.95 -12.59 8.98
C GLN A 57 -10.12 -11.14 8.48
N LEU A 58 -11.16 -10.42 8.92
CA LEU A 58 -11.34 -8.99 8.63
C LEU A 58 -10.54 -8.07 9.58
N ILE A 59 -9.90 -8.64 10.60
CA ILE A 59 -9.26 -7.89 11.68
C ILE A 59 -7.74 -7.89 11.49
N PHE A 60 -7.17 -6.68 11.48
CA PHE A 60 -5.75 -6.43 11.58
C PHE A 60 -5.44 -5.86 12.95
N VAL A 61 -4.53 -6.50 13.68
CA VAL A 61 -4.15 -6.04 15.02
C VAL A 61 -2.80 -5.33 14.98
N ARG A 62 -2.64 -4.36 15.88
CA ARG A 62 -1.36 -3.70 16.07
C ARG A 62 -0.33 -4.69 16.63
N ALA A 63 0.86 -4.72 16.05
CA ALA A 63 1.95 -5.59 16.51
C ALA A 63 2.69 -5.00 17.73
N ASN A 64 2.92 -3.68 17.74
CA ASN A 64 3.68 -2.99 18.78
C ASN A 64 3.37 -1.49 18.82
N TYR A 65 3.68 -0.86 19.96
CA TYR A 65 3.82 0.59 20.03
C TYR A 65 5.26 0.99 19.66
N SER A 66 5.42 2.20 19.12
CA SER A 66 6.73 2.69 18.66
C SER A 66 7.77 2.63 19.80
N GLY A 67 8.85 1.88 19.59
CA GLY A 67 9.91 1.72 20.59
C GLY A 67 9.51 0.89 21.83
N LYS A 68 8.40 0.15 21.76
CA LYS A 68 7.95 -0.78 22.80
C LYS A 68 8.03 -2.24 22.30
N PRO A 69 8.07 -3.23 23.22
CA PRO A 69 7.98 -4.64 22.85
C PRO A 69 6.74 -4.98 22.01
N TYR A 70 6.78 -6.13 21.34
CA TYR A 70 5.62 -6.67 20.64
C TYR A 70 4.52 -7.07 21.63
N LEU A 71 3.27 -6.87 21.23
CA LEU A 71 2.10 -7.20 22.04
C LEU A 71 1.94 -8.72 22.09
N GLU A 72 1.95 -9.28 23.30
CA GLU A 72 1.76 -10.73 23.50
C GLU A 72 0.37 -11.18 23.03
N GLU A 73 -0.62 -10.32 23.20
CA GLU A 73 -2.01 -10.54 22.79
C GLU A 73 -2.12 -10.76 21.29
N ALA A 74 -1.26 -10.12 20.48
CA ALA A 74 -1.27 -10.34 19.03
C ALA A 74 -0.97 -11.82 18.70
N GLY A 75 -0.01 -12.44 19.38
CA GLY A 75 0.28 -13.86 19.24
C GLY A 75 -0.91 -14.75 19.64
N GLN A 76 -1.59 -14.40 20.73
CA GLN A 76 -2.79 -15.11 21.18
C GLN A 76 -3.93 -14.99 20.16
N PHE A 77 -4.13 -13.81 19.57
CA PHE A 77 -5.16 -13.57 18.58
C PHE A 77 -4.92 -14.35 17.29
N ILE A 78 -3.66 -14.43 16.85
CA ILE A 78 -3.24 -15.26 15.72
C ILE A 78 -3.59 -16.73 15.97
N SER A 79 -3.12 -17.31 17.07
CA SER A 79 -3.28 -18.75 17.30
C SER A 79 -4.72 -19.15 17.65
N ARG A 80 -5.44 -18.30 18.41
CA ARG A 80 -6.76 -18.62 18.95
C ARG A 80 -7.89 -18.25 18.00
N TYR A 81 -7.86 -17.04 17.44
CA TYR A 81 -8.96 -16.50 16.65
C TYR A 81 -8.72 -16.55 15.13
N ASN A 82 -7.50 -16.89 14.69
CA ASN A 82 -7.13 -16.92 13.28
C ASN A 82 -7.41 -15.57 12.60
N ILE A 83 -6.82 -14.49 13.14
CA ILE A 83 -6.97 -13.14 12.58
C ILE A 83 -6.34 -13.01 11.18
N GLY A 84 -6.77 -11.99 10.42
CA GLY A 84 -6.31 -11.79 9.04
C GLY A 84 -4.91 -11.17 8.91
N GLY A 85 -4.47 -10.38 9.89
CA GLY A 85 -3.15 -9.78 9.80
C GLY A 85 -2.70 -8.95 10.99
N VAL A 86 -1.47 -8.44 10.87
CA VAL A 86 -0.81 -7.58 11.85
C VAL A 86 -0.25 -6.32 11.20
N VAL A 87 -0.26 -5.21 11.93
CA VAL A 87 0.33 -3.93 11.50
C VAL A 87 1.52 -3.58 12.40
N PHE A 88 2.72 -3.54 11.82
CA PHE A 88 3.94 -3.18 12.53
C PHE A 88 4.18 -1.68 12.57
N PHE A 89 4.73 -1.22 13.71
CA PHE A 89 5.17 0.16 13.94
C PHE A 89 6.67 0.19 14.23
N LYS A 90 7.20 1.32 14.71
CA LYS A 90 8.65 1.52 14.85
C LYS A 90 9.30 0.41 15.67
N SER A 91 10.30 -0.25 15.08
CA SER A 91 10.99 -1.40 15.64
C SER A 91 12.33 -1.62 14.94
N ASP A 92 13.17 -2.49 15.50
CA ASP A 92 14.39 -2.95 14.84
C ASP A 92 14.05 -3.92 13.69
N PRO A 93 14.72 -3.83 12.52
CA PRO A 93 14.41 -4.70 11.38
C PRO A 93 14.65 -6.18 11.69
N VAL A 94 15.74 -6.55 12.37
CA VAL A 94 16.02 -7.97 12.66
C VAL A 94 14.99 -8.52 13.63
N ALA A 95 14.66 -7.76 14.68
CA ALA A 95 13.61 -8.14 15.62
C ALA A 95 12.26 -8.33 14.92
N GLN A 96 11.90 -7.47 13.97
CA GLN A 96 10.65 -7.58 13.23
C GLN A 96 10.64 -8.83 12.34
N ALA A 97 11.72 -9.11 11.60
CA ALA A 97 11.79 -10.31 10.76
C ALA A 97 11.62 -11.59 11.59
N VAL A 98 12.29 -11.68 12.74
CA VAL A 98 12.15 -12.80 13.68
C VAL A 98 10.70 -12.91 14.18
N GLN A 99 10.08 -11.79 14.54
CA GLN A 99 8.71 -11.77 15.04
C GLN A 99 7.69 -12.14 13.96
N THR A 100 7.87 -11.67 12.72
CA THR A 100 7.05 -12.04 11.56
C THR A 100 7.10 -13.55 11.32
N ASN A 101 8.30 -14.16 11.34
CA ASN A 101 8.44 -15.60 11.16
C ASN A 101 7.78 -16.39 12.30
N LYS A 102 7.99 -15.96 13.55
CA LYS A 102 7.36 -16.58 14.72
C LYS A 102 5.84 -16.56 14.62
N TRP A 103 5.25 -15.43 14.24
CA TRP A 103 3.80 -15.28 14.16
C TRP A 103 3.19 -16.00 12.97
N ASN A 104 3.84 -16.00 11.80
CA ASN A 104 3.39 -16.82 10.67
C ASN A 104 3.39 -18.32 11.00
N ALA A 105 4.35 -18.80 11.80
CA ALA A 105 4.39 -20.20 12.24
C ALA A 105 3.24 -20.58 13.20
N LEU A 106 2.59 -19.61 13.85
CA LEU A 106 1.41 -19.84 14.71
C LEU A 106 0.09 -19.78 13.93
N ALA A 107 0.10 -19.23 12.73
CA ALA A 107 -1.11 -18.91 12.00
C ALA A 107 -1.67 -20.14 11.27
N LYS A 108 -2.97 -20.38 11.39
CA LYS A 108 -3.64 -21.46 10.64
C LYS A 108 -3.82 -21.06 9.17
N THR A 109 -4.21 -19.80 8.96
CA THR A 109 -4.23 -19.14 7.65
C THR A 109 -3.04 -18.19 7.57
N PRO A 110 -2.27 -18.14 6.46
CA PRO A 110 -1.16 -17.19 6.31
C PRO A 110 -1.57 -15.75 6.64
N LEU A 111 -0.78 -15.05 7.47
CA LEU A 111 -1.09 -13.71 7.92
C LEU A 111 -0.68 -12.67 6.88
N PHE A 112 -1.52 -11.66 6.69
CA PHE A 112 -1.04 -10.42 6.12
C PHE A 112 -0.19 -9.65 7.13
N VAL A 113 0.94 -9.15 6.65
CA VAL A 113 1.81 -8.24 7.40
C VAL A 113 1.75 -6.89 6.70
N ALA A 114 1.29 -5.88 7.43
CA ALA A 114 1.14 -4.53 6.93
C ALA A 114 2.07 -3.55 7.67
N MET A 115 2.46 -2.48 6.99
CA MET A 115 3.24 -1.39 7.56
C MET A 115 2.96 -0.09 6.80
N ASP A 116 2.95 1.05 7.51
CA ASP A 116 3.12 2.34 6.86
C ASP A 116 4.62 2.55 6.57
N ALA A 117 5.04 2.31 5.33
CA ALA A 117 6.38 2.62 4.83
C ALA A 117 6.28 3.61 3.66
N GLU A 118 5.67 4.77 3.93
CA GLU A 118 5.33 5.79 2.90
C GLU A 118 6.58 6.25 2.12
N TRP A 119 7.66 6.59 2.82
CA TRP A 119 8.96 6.94 2.23
C TRP A 119 10.01 5.84 2.50
N GLY A 120 9.54 4.59 2.48
CA GLY A 120 10.36 3.39 2.69
C GLY A 120 10.46 2.95 4.14
N LEU A 121 11.19 1.86 4.36
CA LEU A 121 11.28 1.20 5.67
C LEU A 121 11.82 2.14 6.74
N GLY A 122 12.66 3.12 6.40
CA GLY A 122 13.22 4.11 7.33
C GLY A 122 12.18 4.97 8.05
N MET A 123 10.91 4.96 7.62
CA MET A 123 9.78 5.54 8.35
C MET A 123 9.52 4.83 9.68
N ARG A 124 9.71 3.51 9.72
CA ARG A 124 9.37 2.66 10.87
C ARG A 124 10.61 1.95 11.42
N LEU A 125 11.46 1.40 10.57
CA LEU A 125 12.59 0.58 10.96
C LEU A 125 13.86 1.40 11.09
N ASN A 126 14.47 1.37 12.28
CA ASN A 126 15.80 1.97 12.50
C ASN A 126 16.87 1.26 11.66
N HIS A 127 17.94 1.99 11.32
CA HIS A 127 19.07 1.49 10.53
C HIS A 127 18.71 1.01 9.11
N THR A 128 17.56 1.42 8.56
CA THR A 128 17.18 1.17 7.16
C THR A 128 17.26 2.45 6.33
N VAL A 129 17.22 2.31 5.01
CA VAL A 129 17.31 3.44 4.07
C VAL A 129 16.15 4.41 4.27
N LYS A 130 16.44 5.71 4.30
CA LYS A 130 15.45 6.78 4.30
C LYS A 130 15.40 7.40 2.92
N TYR A 131 14.22 7.42 2.32
CA TYR A 131 14.01 8.06 1.02
C TYR A 131 13.45 9.49 1.19
N PRO A 132 13.54 10.33 0.14
CA PRO A 132 12.86 11.62 0.11
C PRO A 132 11.36 11.50 0.36
N LEU A 133 10.77 12.55 0.93
CA LEU A 133 9.33 12.64 1.11
C LEU A 133 8.63 12.90 -0.23
N GLN A 134 7.33 12.63 -0.26
CA GLN A 134 6.49 12.61 -1.45
C GLN A 134 6.41 14.00 -2.08
N MET A 135 6.43 15.07 -1.30
CA MET A 135 6.45 16.43 -1.82
C MET A 135 7.74 16.73 -2.60
N THR A 136 8.88 16.17 -2.18
CA THR A 136 10.12 16.24 -2.95
C THR A 136 9.99 15.47 -4.26
N LEU A 137 9.38 14.28 -4.24
CA LEU A 137 9.08 13.52 -5.46
C LEU A 137 8.08 14.25 -6.37
N GLY A 138 7.19 15.04 -5.76
CA GLY A 138 6.25 15.96 -6.39
C GLY A 138 6.91 16.99 -7.30
N ALA A 139 8.12 17.41 -6.96
CA ALA A 139 8.89 18.39 -7.74
C ALA A 139 9.73 17.74 -8.87
N ILE A 140 9.74 16.41 -8.99
CA ILE A 140 10.53 15.71 -10.01
C ILE A 140 9.72 15.60 -11.31
N ASP A 141 10.33 16.03 -12.42
CA ASP A 141 9.75 15.90 -13.76
C ASP A 141 9.78 14.45 -14.27
N ASN A 142 10.92 13.78 -14.09
CA ASN A 142 11.09 12.40 -14.54
C ASN A 142 10.50 11.39 -13.56
N GLN A 143 9.25 11.00 -13.83
CA GLN A 143 8.48 10.06 -13.00
C GLN A 143 9.08 8.63 -12.96
N ALA A 144 10.04 8.29 -13.82
CA ALA A 144 10.73 7.00 -13.76
C ALA A 144 11.51 6.82 -12.44
N TYR A 145 11.99 7.91 -11.83
CA TYR A 145 12.63 7.85 -10.51
C TYR A 145 11.65 7.48 -9.39
N ILE A 146 10.40 7.94 -9.50
CA ILE A 146 9.33 7.61 -8.55
C ILE A 146 8.98 6.12 -8.62
N TYR A 147 8.88 5.59 -9.85
CA TYR A 147 8.71 4.15 -10.07
C TYR A 147 9.85 3.34 -9.47
N ARG A 148 11.10 3.72 -9.73
CA ARG A 148 12.30 3.04 -9.20
C ARG A 148 12.32 3.03 -7.68
N MET A 149 11.98 4.16 -7.05
CA MET A 149 11.88 4.24 -5.59
C MET A 149 10.77 3.33 -5.05
N GLY A 150 9.60 3.29 -5.70
CA GLY A 150 8.52 2.36 -5.34
C GLY A 150 8.94 0.89 -5.44
N ALA A 151 9.64 0.51 -6.51
CA ALA A 151 10.15 -0.84 -6.73
C ALA A 151 11.18 -1.25 -5.67
N GLU A 152 12.15 -0.40 -5.39
CA GLU A 152 13.17 -0.64 -4.36
C GLU A 152 12.55 -0.80 -2.97
N ILE A 153 11.59 0.06 -2.60
CA ILE A 153 10.85 -0.08 -1.34
C ILE A 153 10.04 -1.38 -1.32
N GLY A 154 9.46 -1.78 -2.44
CA GLY A 154 8.76 -3.04 -2.59
C GLY A 154 9.66 -4.25 -2.32
N GLU A 155 10.86 -4.27 -2.90
CA GLU A 155 11.86 -5.32 -2.66
C GLU A 155 12.30 -5.38 -1.19
N GLN A 156 12.48 -4.22 -0.54
CA GLN A 156 12.78 -4.15 0.88
C GLN A 156 11.63 -4.69 1.74
N CYS A 157 10.38 -4.34 1.41
CA CYS A 157 9.20 -4.89 2.06
C CYS A 157 9.11 -6.41 1.93
N GLN A 158 9.35 -6.97 0.73
CA GLN A 158 9.35 -8.42 0.52
C GLN A 158 10.39 -9.12 1.41
N ARG A 159 11.61 -8.58 1.48
CA ARG A 159 12.68 -9.13 2.34
C ARG A 159 12.30 -9.15 3.82
N MET A 160 11.46 -8.21 4.24
CA MET A 160 10.95 -8.10 5.60
C MET A 160 9.68 -8.94 5.86
N GLY A 161 9.17 -9.66 4.86
CA GLY A 161 7.91 -10.39 4.94
C GLY A 161 6.69 -9.46 5.05
N ILE A 162 6.80 -8.21 4.60
CA ILE A 162 5.70 -7.26 4.52
C ILE A 162 4.96 -7.51 3.21
N HIS A 163 3.64 -7.67 3.29
CA HIS A 163 2.77 -7.96 2.15
C HIS A 163 2.02 -6.72 1.68
N ILE A 164 1.67 -5.83 2.63
CA ILE A 164 0.88 -4.63 2.36
C ILE A 164 1.69 -3.41 2.83
N ASN A 165 2.08 -2.56 1.88
CA ASN A 165 2.53 -1.22 2.23
C ASN A 165 1.31 -0.29 2.22
N LEU A 166 1.07 0.39 3.34
CA LEU A 166 -0.01 1.36 3.49
C LEU A 166 0.38 2.68 2.81
N ALA A 167 0.62 2.63 1.50
CA ALA A 167 1.04 3.72 0.63
C ALA A 167 0.64 3.40 -0.84
N PRO A 168 0.47 4.39 -1.73
CA PRO A 168 0.79 5.81 -1.58
C PRO A 168 -0.26 6.64 -0.81
N VAL A 169 0.22 7.72 -0.21
CA VAL A 169 -0.64 8.88 0.12
C VAL A 169 -1.01 9.57 -1.19
N VAL A 170 -2.30 9.71 -1.45
CA VAL A 170 -2.87 10.34 -2.66
C VAL A 170 -3.71 11.57 -2.35
N ASP A 171 -3.65 12.03 -1.10
CA ASP A 171 -4.29 13.28 -0.69
C ASP A 171 -3.70 14.46 -1.46
N VAL A 172 -4.56 15.32 -2.02
CA VAL A 172 -4.15 16.54 -2.72
C VAL A 172 -3.94 17.67 -1.70
N ASN A 173 -2.70 18.08 -1.48
CA ASN A 173 -2.36 19.07 -0.44
C ASN A 173 -2.60 20.51 -0.91
N ASN A 174 -3.86 20.84 -1.23
CA ASN A 174 -4.32 22.15 -1.70
C ASN A 174 -4.61 23.15 -0.57
N ASN A 175 -4.36 22.77 0.68
CA ASN A 175 -4.50 23.63 1.84
C ASN A 175 -3.14 23.75 2.57
N PRO A 176 -2.47 24.90 2.50
CA PRO A 176 -1.15 25.07 3.11
C PRO A 176 -1.18 25.02 4.65
N ALA A 177 -2.36 25.18 5.28
CA ALA A 177 -2.53 25.07 6.72
C ALA A 177 -2.78 23.63 7.20
N ASN A 178 -2.75 22.64 6.29
CA ASN A 178 -2.98 21.24 6.65
C ASN A 178 -1.88 20.71 7.60
N PRO A 179 -2.23 20.27 8.82
CA PRO A 179 -1.22 19.86 9.80
C PRO A 179 -0.77 18.40 9.66
N VAL A 180 -1.44 17.57 8.84
CA VAL A 180 -1.27 16.11 8.81
C VAL A 180 -0.68 15.58 7.50
N ILE A 181 -1.08 16.15 6.36
CA ILE A 181 -0.65 15.70 5.03
C ILE A 181 0.66 16.39 4.66
N GLY A 182 0.63 17.69 4.36
CA GLY A 182 1.83 18.48 4.08
C GLY A 182 2.80 17.75 3.14
N MET A 183 4.04 17.54 3.60
CA MET A 183 5.10 16.89 2.82
C MET A 183 4.85 15.42 2.44
N ARG A 184 3.83 14.76 3.00
CA ARG A 184 3.43 13.38 2.68
C ARG A 184 2.65 13.28 1.37
N SER A 185 2.13 14.39 0.85
CA SER A 185 1.50 14.41 -0.46
C SER A 185 2.52 14.63 -1.58
N PHE A 186 2.21 14.15 -2.78
CA PHE A 186 2.96 14.46 -4.00
C PHE A 186 2.74 15.89 -4.51
N GLY A 187 1.80 16.66 -3.95
CA GLY A 187 1.59 18.06 -4.31
C GLY A 187 0.14 18.51 -4.19
N GLU A 188 -0.16 19.62 -4.84
CA GLU A 188 -1.46 20.31 -4.78
C GLU A 188 -2.30 20.16 -6.06
N ASP A 189 -1.71 19.67 -7.15
CA ASP A 189 -2.41 19.44 -8.41
C ASP A 189 -2.94 17.99 -8.49
N PRO A 190 -4.25 17.76 -8.65
CA PRO A 190 -4.83 16.42 -8.65
C PRO A 190 -4.29 15.49 -9.73
N GLU A 191 -4.04 15.99 -10.95
CA GLU A 191 -3.54 15.17 -12.06
C GLU A 191 -2.09 14.74 -11.83
N SER A 192 -1.25 15.68 -11.40
CA SER A 192 0.14 15.46 -11.03
C SER A 192 0.26 14.47 -9.86
N VAL A 193 -0.56 14.61 -8.82
CA VAL A 193 -0.63 13.65 -7.69
C VAL A 193 -1.01 12.27 -8.20
N SER A 194 -2.02 12.17 -9.08
CA SER A 194 -2.49 10.91 -9.65
C SER A 194 -1.37 10.16 -10.41
N LEU A 195 -0.67 10.86 -11.31
CA LEU A 195 0.40 10.28 -12.13
C LEU A 195 1.58 9.81 -11.27
N LYS A 196 2.02 10.65 -10.32
CA LYS A 196 3.16 10.32 -9.45
C LYS A 196 2.83 9.20 -8.47
N ALA A 197 1.65 9.23 -7.85
CA ALA A 197 1.18 8.16 -6.99
C ALA A 197 1.06 6.83 -7.74
N TYR A 198 0.58 6.85 -8.99
CA TYR A 198 0.52 5.65 -9.83
C TYR A 198 1.91 5.06 -10.09
N GLN A 199 2.90 5.88 -10.43
CA GLN A 199 4.26 5.38 -10.66
C GLN A 199 4.85 4.73 -9.41
N TYR A 200 4.62 5.34 -8.24
CA TYR A 200 5.04 4.79 -6.96
C TYR A 200 4.33 3.46 -6.64
N MET A 201 2.99 3.42 -6.80
CA MET A 201 2.15 2.23 -6.64
C MET A 201 2.59 1.11 -7.57
N LYS A 202 2.80 1.41 -8.84
CA LYS A 202 3.23 0.45 -9.86
C LYS A 202 4.56 -0.19 -9.50
N GLY A 203 5.53 0.62 -9.04
CA GLY A 203 6.82 0.09 -8.58
C GLY A 203 6.65 -0.92 -7.45
N MET A 204 5.88 -0.59 -6.41
CA MET A 204 5.61 -1.51 -5.30
C MET A 204 4.90 -2.79 -5.74
N GLN A 205 3.88 -2.67 -6.59
CA GLN A 205 3.10 -3.82 -7.08
C GLN A 205 3.89 -4.74 -8.01
N ASP A 206 4.75 -4.19 -8.87
CA ASP A 206 5.66 -4.98 -9.72
C ASP A 206 6.68 -5.74 -8.86
N ALA A 207 7.04 -5.19 -7.70
CA ALA A 207 7.79 -5.86 -6.64
C ALA A 207 6.87 -6.65 -5.68
N GLY A 208 5.70 -7.12 -6.11
CA GLY A 208 4.83 -8.05 -5.37
C GLY A 208 4.22 -7.53 -4.08
N ILE A 209 4.25 -6.22 -3.82
CA ILE A 209 3.65 -5.61 -2.62
C ILE A 209 2.27 -5.04 -2.94
N ILE A 210 1.30 -5.32 -2.08
CA ILE A 210 -0.03 -4.71 -2.16
C ILE A 210 0.10 -3.25 -1.71
N ALA A 211 -0.13 -2.34 -2.65
CA ALA A 211 -0.20 -0.91 -2.40
C ALA A 211 -1.61 -0.52 -1.92
N CYS A 212 -1.72 0.54 -1.10
CA CYS A 212 -2.97 1.01 -0.52
C CYS A 212 -3.12 2.52 -0.69
N ALA A 213 -4.12 2.95 -1.47
CA ALA A 213 -4.40 4.37 -1.66
C ALA A 213 -5.02 4.96 -0.39
N LYS A 214 -4.50 6.09 0.08
CA LYS A 214 -4.99 6.75 1.32
C LYS A 214 -4.89 8.28 1.27
N HIS A 215 -5.70 9.04 2.01
CA HIS A 215 -6.72 8.58 2.97
C HIS A 215 -8.11 8.98 2.45
N PHE A 216 -8.89 8.02 1.98
CA PHE A 216 -10.18 8.27 1.34
C PHE A 216 -11.18 8.95 2.29
N PRO A 217 -11.98 9.94 1.84
CA PRO A 217 -12.10 10.44 0.46
C PRO A 217 -11.15 11.61 0.11
N GLY A 218 -10.05 11.77 0.84
CA GLY A 218 -9.07 12.84 0.68
C GLY A 218 -8.96 13.69 1.96
N HIS A 219 -7.77 13.75 2.55
CA HIS A 219 -7.48 14.48 3.79
C HIS A 219 -6.67 15.76 3.54
N GLY A 220 -6.34 16.06 2.28
CA GLY A 220 -5.46 17.17 1.93
C GLY A 220 -6.05 18.56 2.17
N ASN A 221 -7.37 18.69 2.25
CA ASN A 221 -8.09 19.95 2.50
C ASN A 221 -8.74 20.02 3.89
N THR A 222 -7.97 19.77 4.95
CA THR A 222 -8.46 19.88 6.34
C THR A 222 -7.57 20.81 7.17
N ASN A 223 -8.18 21.48 8.15
CA ASN A 223 -7.50 22.40 9.08
C ASN A 223 -7.26 21.77 10.46
N THR A 224 -7.57 20.48 10.62
CA THR A 224 -7.63 19.81 11.92
C THR A 224 -6.95 18.46 11.83
N ASP A 225 -6.13 18.16 12.82
CA ASP A 225 -5.50 16.85 12.91
C ASP A 225 -6.54 15.78 13.33
N SER A 226 -6.75 14.78 12.48
CA SER A 226 -7.64 13.65 12.76
C SER A 226 -7.24 12.80 13.95
N HIS A 227 -6.00 12.94 14.43
CA HIS A 227 -5.56 12.28 15.65
C HIS A 227 -6.08 12.96 16.92
N LEU A 228 -6.56 14.21 16.82
CA LEU A 228 -6.99 15.04 17.96
C LEU A 228 -8.49 15.33 17.98
N ASP A 229 -9.12 15.48 16.82
CA ASP A 229 -10.57 15.70 16.68
C ASP A 229 -11.06 15.15 15.34
N LEU A 230 -12.37 15.03 15.11
CA LEU A 230 -12.95 14.57 13.85
C LEU A 230 -12.92 15.71 12.80
N PRO A 231 -12.00 15.71 11.82
CA PRO A 231 -11.92 16.79 10.86
C PRO A 231 -13.13 16.75 9.92
N VAL A 232 -13.63 17.94 9.58
CA VAL A 232 -14.78 18.10 8.69
C VAL A 232 -14.29 18.63 7.34
N ILE A 233 -14.52 17.87 6.28
CA ILE A 233 -14.34 18.37 4.91
C ILE A 233 -15.57 19.18 4.52
N LYS A 234 -15.41 20.49 4.36
CA LYS A 234 -16.50 21.40 3.95
C LYS A 234 -16.70 21.46 2.43
N ALA A 235 -15.85 20.79 1.65
CA ALA A 235 -15.94 20.74 0.21
C ALA A 235 -17.30 20.16 -0.26
N SER A 236 -17.86 20.78 -1.29
CA SER A 236 -19.04 20.31 -2.01
C SER A 236 -18.77 18.97 -2.71
N LYS A 237 -19.85 18.26 -3.09
CA LYS A 237 -19.71 17.04 -3.91
C LYS A 237 -18.96 17.28 -5.23
N LYS A 238 -19.06 18.49 -5.79
CA LYS A 238 -18.38 18.85 -7.04
C LYS A 238 -16.88 19.03 -6.82
N GLU A 239 -16.49 19.74 -5.76
CA GLU A 239 -15.09 19.90 -5.37
C GLU A 239 -14.45 18.55 -5.09
N LEU A 240 -15.09 17.71 -4.26
CA LEU A 240 -14.62 16.34 -4.00
C LEU A 240 -14.36 15.55 -5.27
N ARG A 241 -15.28 15.57 -6.24
CA ARG A 241 -15.11 14.84 -7.51
C ARG A 241 -14.01 15.40 -8.39
N ASN A 242 -13.80 16.71 -8.36
CA ASN A 242 -12.87 17.39 -9.26
C ASN A 242 -11.46 17.52 -8.68
N VAL A 243 -11.28 17.26 -7.38
CA VAL A 243 -10.01 17.42 -6.68
C VAL A 243 -9.69 16.17 -5.86
N GLU A 244 -10.36 15.97 -4.73
CA GLU A 244 -9.95 14.96 -3.74
C GLU A 244 -10.09 13.52 -4.25
N LEU A 245 -11.11 13.23 -5.06
CA LEU A 245 -11.39 11.89 -5.58
C LEU A 245 -10.64 11.55 -6.87
N VAL A 246 -10.04 12.54 -7.55
CA VAL A 246 -9.36 12.33 -8.84
C VAL A 246 -8.21 11.31 -8.71
N PRO A 247 -7.30 11.41 -7.71
CA PRO A 247 -6.24 10.42 -7.53
C PRO A 247 -6.76 9.03 -7.17
N PHE A 248 -7.82 8.94 -6.36
CA PHE A 248 -8.40 7.65 -6.00
C PHE A 248 -9.00 6.95 -7.21
N GLN A 249 -9.81 7.65 -8.00
CA GLN A 249 -10.40 7.08 -9.22
C GLN A 249 -9.30 6.62 -10.17
N TYR A 250 -8.27 7.45 -10.39
CA TYR A 250 -7.15 7.11 -11.26
C TYR A 250 -6.42 5.84 -10.80
N LEU A 251 -6.14 5.68 -9.51
CA LEU A 251 -5.47 4.48 -8.99
C LEU A 251 -6.37 3.23 -9.03
N ILE A 252 -7.67 3.38 -8.78
CA ILE A 252 -8.66 2.29 -8.91
C ILE A 252 -8.70 1.77 -10.35
N ASP A 253 -8.78 2.67 -11.33
CA ASP A 253 -8.77 2.32 -12.75
C ASP A 253 -7.45 1.65 -13.18
N LYS A 254 -6.38 1.85 -12.40
CA LYS A 254 -5.05 1.25 -12.59
C LYS A 254 -4.79 0.02 -11.70
N GLY A 255 -5.79 -0.45 -10.97
CA GLY A 255 -5.73 -1.72 -10.24
C GLY A 255 -5.16 -1.64 -8.82
N VAL A 256 -5.25 -0.49 -8.13
CA VAL A 256 -5.03 -0.47 -6.68
C VAL A 256 -6.08 -1.37 -6.00
N SER A 257 -5.64 -2.24 -5.09
CA SER A 257 -6.54 -3.22 -4.48
C SER A 257 -7.23 -2.65 -3.21
N PRO A 258 -6.51 -2.32 -2.13
CA PRO A 258 -7.11 -1.66 -0.97
C PRO A 258 -7.12 -0.12 -1.08
N VAL A 259 -8.15 0.47 -0.47
CA VAL A 259 -8.27 1.90 -0.21
C VAL A 259 -8.49 2.11 1.28
N MET A 260 -7.62 2.89 1.93
CA MET A 260 -7.75 3.20 3.36
C MET A 260 -8.62 4.43 3.56
N THR A 261 -9.64 4.32 4.40
CA THR A 261 -10.52 5.42 4.78
C THR A 261 -9.94 6.25 5.91
N ALA A 262 -10.03 7.57 5.80
CA ALA A 262 -9.76 8.49 6.90
C ALA A 262 -10.94 8.55 7.88
N HIS A 263 -10.68 8.95 9.12
CA HIS A 263 -11.71 9.34 10.07
C HIS A 263 -12.11 10.80 9.83
N LEU A 264 -12.93 11.05 8.81
CA LEU A 264 -13.39 12.39 8.40
C LEU A 264 -14.91 12.47 8.39
N SER A 265 -15.45 13.62 8.79
CA SER A 265 -16.85 13.98 8.52
C SER A 265 -16.94 14.64 7.15
N VAL A 266 -17.77 14.10 6.26
CA VAL A 266 -17.94 14.62 4.88
C VAL A 266 -19.42 14.90 4.63
N PRO A 267 -19.97 16.01 5.16
CA PRO A 267 -21.41 16.29 5.11
C PRO A 267 -21.97 16.27 3.69
N ALA A 268 -21.18 16.72 2.70
CA ALA A 268 -21.58 16.72 1.30
C ALA A 268 -21.87 15.31 0.76
N GLN A 269 -21.25 14.24 1.29
CA GLN A 269 -21.54 12.86 0.88
C GLN A 269 -22.66 12.20 1.69
N ILE A 270 -23.08 12.81 2.80
CA ILE A 270 -24.21 12.34 3.60
C ILE A 270 -25.50 12.76 2.89
N THR A 271 -26.01 11.90 2.00
CA THR A 271 -27.43 11.91 1.72
C THR A 271 -28.14 11.38 2.96
N LYS A 272 -29.07 12.15 3.56
CA LYS A 272 -29.98 11.60 4.56
C LYS A 272 -30.58 10.31 3.98
N ARG A 273 -30.17 9.15 4.49
CA ARG A 273 -31.03 7.97 4.40
C ARG A 273 -32.27 8.36 5.19
N THR A 274 -33.39 8.55 4.50
CA THR A 274 -34.69 8.73 5.14
C THR A 274 -34.86 7.59 6.13
N GLY A 275 -34.80 7.88 7.44
CA GLY A 275 -35.17 6.93 8.49
C GLY A 275 -34.08 6.37 9.41
N GLN A 276 -32.83 6.87 9.43
CA GLN A 276 -31.85 6.43 10.45
C GLN A 276 -31.11 7.61 11.10
N PRO A 277 -31.12 7.73 12.45
CA PRO A 277 -30.31 8.73 13.14
C PRO A 277 -28.82 8.41 12.96
N PRO A 278 -27.94 9.41 12.87
CA PRO A 278 -26.50 9.20 12.72
C PRO A 278 -25.93 8.60 14.01
N SER A 279 -25.76 7.28 14.05
CA SER A 279 -25.07 6.59 15.14
C SER A 279 -23.57 6.49 14.84
N ARG A 280 -22.81 7.39 15.48
CA ARG A 280 -21.53 7.10 16.18
C ARG A 280 -21.02 8.40 16.79
N LYS A 281 -21.67 8.82 17.89
CA LYS A 281 -20.94 9.53 18.95
C LYS A 281 -20.08 8.48 19.65
N ARG A 282 -18.77 8.72 19.72
CA ARG A 282 -17.86 7.91 20.54
C ARG A 282 -18.25 8.11 22.00
N SER A 283 -18.52 7.01 22.71
CA SER A 283 -18.28 6.88 24.15
C SER A 283 -16.84 6.45 24.36
#